data_AF-A0A9E6B0F5-F1
#
_entry.id   AF-A0A9E6B0F5-F1
#
_cell.length_a   1.000
_cell.length_b   1.000
_cell.length_c   1.000
_cell.angle_alpha   90.00
_cell.angle_beta   90.00
_cell.angle_gamma   90.00
#
_symmetry.space_group_name_H-M   'P 1'
#
loop_
_entity.id
_entity.type
_entity.pdbx_description
1 polymer ?
#
loop_
_entity_poly.entity_id
_entity_poly.type
_entity_poly.pdbx_seq_one_letter_code
_entity_poly.pdbx_strand_id
1 'polypeptide(L)'
;KHFIEDLSSIEDASVDLVISNCVINLAPEKSKVFAEIYRVLKSGGELYFADVFGDRRLGDALKSDPVIVGECLGGALYTEDYRRQMAELGLNMSYTIVNNVLEVEDPNLKEKLAHINFTSQTVRAFKIPAEDRDENYGHVAIYDGSIAEHKAGFEFDENVYFPTGQPVKISGNIASILLKSRYKSAFKVEGDFENHNGLFKQPCCAPKAKSSTCC
;
A
#
# COMPACT_ATOMS: atom_id res chain seq x y z
N LYS A 1 -25.48 3.27 -15.56
CA LYS A 1 -24.84 2.97 -14.25
C LYS A 1 -23.36 3.22 -14.44
N HIS A 2 -22.78 4.21 -13.76
CA HIS A 2 -21.33 4.37 -13.72
C HIS A 2 -20.82 3.43 -12.62
N PHE A 3 -19.94 2.51 -12.99
CA PHE A 3 -19.29 1.59 -12.08
C PHE A 3 -17.93 2.17 -11.69
N ILE A 4 -17.37 1.75 -10.54
CA ILE A 4 -16.05 2.24 -10.11
C ILE A 4 -14.93 1.76 -11.06
N GLU A 5 -15.20 0.71 -11.83
CA GLU A 5 -14.39 0.16 -12.91
C GLU A 5 -14.33 1.02 -14.17
N ASP A 6 -15.14 2.07 -14.31
CA ASP A 6 -15.18 2.88 -15.54
C ASP A 6 -14.50 4.23 -15.33
N LEU A 7 -13.22 4.31 -15.67
CA LEU A 7 -12.44 5.55 -15.69
C LEU A 7 -12.22 6.06 -17.12
N SER A 8 -13.07 5.69 -18.08
CA SER A 8 -12.90 6.02 -19.50
C SER A 8 -12.90 7.52 -19.81
N SER A 9 -13.45 8.36 -18.91
CA SER A 9 -13.39 9.82 -19.00
C SER A 9 -12.05 10.43 -18.56
N ILE A 10 -11.12 9.61 -18.05
CA ILE A 10 -9.80 10.02 -17.60
C ILE A 10 -8.76 9.48 -18.58
N GLU A 11 -7.89 10.37 -19.06
CA GLU A 11 -6.84 10.03 -20.01
C GLU A 11 -5.77 9.12 -19.40
N ASP A 12 -5.13 8.31 -20.25
CA ASP A 12 -3.98 7.47 -19.87
C ASP A 12 -2.85 8.35 -19.31
N ALA A 13 -2.18 7.86 -18.27
CA ALA A 13 -1.02 8.51 -17.67
C ALA A 13 -1.21 10.02 -17.39
N SER A 14 -2.40 10.40 -16.92
CA SER A 14 -2.77 11.79 -16.65
C SER A 14 -2.82 12.14 -15.15
N VAL A 15 -2.84 11.14 -14.27
CA VAL A 15 -3.05 11.30 -12.83
C VAL A 15 -1.78 11.01 -12.03
N ASP A 16 -1.45 11.87 -11.07
CA ASP A 16 -0.29 11.70 -10.17
C ASP A 16 -0.61 10.83 -8.94
N LEU A 17 -1.86 10.89 -8.45
CA LEU A 17 -2.30 10.21 -7.23
C LEU A 17 -3.76 9.77 -7.39
N VAL A 18 -4.01 8.48 -7.19
CA VAL A 18 -5.36 7.93 -7.03
C VAL A 18 -5.57 7.61 -5.56
N ILE A 19 -6.67 8.12 -5.00
CA ILE A 19 -7.10 7.82 -3.64
C ILE A 19 -8.41 7.05 -3.62
N SER A 20 -8.55 6.12 -2.68
CA SER A 20 -9.79 5.38 -2.45
C SER A 20 -9.93 5.01 -0.98
N ASN A 21 -11.16 4.98 -0.47
CA ASN A 21 -11.46 4.60 0.91
C ASN A 21 -12.69 3.70 0.93
N CYS A 22 -12.50 2.43 1.28
CA CYS A 22 -13.54 1.40 1.50
C CYS A 22 -14.49 1.12 0.31
N VAL A 23 -14.15 1.51 -0.92
CA VAL A 23 -15.02 1.33 -2.09
C VAL A 23 -14.54 0.26 -3.07
N ILE A 24 -13.25 -0.12 -3.05
CA ILE A 24 -12.72 -1.13 -3.97
C ILE A 24 -13.30 -2.51 -3.64
N ASN A 25 -13.51 -2.80 -2.36
CA ASN A 25 -14.15 -4.04 -1.93
C ASN A 25 -15.59 -4.22 -2.47
N LEU A 26 -16.29 -3.14 -2.79
CA LEU A 26 -17.64 -3.18 -3.36
C LEU A 26 -17.65 -3.39 -4.88
N ALA A 27 -16.49 -3.32 -5.54
CA ALA A 27 -16.38 -3.48 -6.97
C ALA A 27 -16.68 -4.95 -7.39
N PRO A 28 -17.59 -5.18 -8.35
CA PRO A 28 -17.82 -6.51 -8.92
C PRO A 28 -16.58 -7.07 -9.63
N GLU A 29 -15.77 -6.23 -10.27
CA GLU A 29 -14.57 -6.65 -11.01
C GLU A 29 -13.34 -5.87 -10.56
N LYS A 30 -12.82 -6.22 -9.37
CA LYS A 30 -11.64 -5.57 -8.75
C LYS A 30 -10.41 -5.49 -9.65
N SER A 31 -10.16 -6.53 -10.45
CA SER A 31 -9.05 -6.54 -11.40
C SER A 31 -9.17 -5.44 -12.47
N LYS A 32 -10.40 -5.14 -12.93
CA LYS A 32 -10.66 -4.01 -13.83
C LYS A 32 -10.43 -2.67 -13.15
N VAL A 33 -10.85 -2.53 -11.89
CA VAL A 33 -10.56 -1.32 -11.10
C VAL A 33 -9.05 -1.08 -11.04
N PHE A 34 -8.26 -2.08 -10.65
CA PHE A 34 -6.80 -1.91 -10.58
C PHE A 34 -6.16 -1.66 -11.95
N ALA A 35 -6.65 -2.29 -13.02
CA ALA A 35 -6.16 -2.05 -14.37
C ALA A 35 -6.42 -0.61 -14.83
N GLU A 36 -7.61 -0.07 -14.57
CA GLU A 36 -7.95 1.32 -14.90
C GLU A 36 -7.15 2.31 -14.06
N ILE A 37 -6.98 2.04 -12.76
CA ILE A 37 -6.09 2.84 -11.89
C ILE A 37 -4.67 2.85 -12.46
N TYR A 38 -4.15 1.68 -12.84
CA TYR A 38 -2.82 1.58 -13.46
C TYR A 38 -2.74 2.39 -14.76
N ARG A 39 -3.77 2.31 -15.63
CA ARG A 39 -3.82 3.04 -16.91
C ARG A 39 -3.73 4.55 -16.70
N VAL A 40 -4.55 5.11 -15.81
CA VAL A 40 -4.63 6.56 -15.60
C VAL A 40 -3.42 7.13 -14.85
N LEU A 41 -2.72 6.33 -14.06
CA LEU A 41 -1.53 6.76 -13.33
C LEU A 41 -0.37 7.09 -14.26
N LYS A 42 0.28 8.23 -14.04
CA LYS A 42 1.58 8.59 -14.63
C LYS A 42 2.67 7.62 -14.18
N SER A 43 3.77 7.57 -14.95
CA SER A 43 5.02 7.00 -14.42
C SER A 43 5.45 7.79 -13.19
N GLY A 44 5.73 7.11 -12.08
CA GLY A 44 5.98 7.76 -10.79
C GLY A 44 4.72 8.08 -9.98
N GLY A 45 3.53 7.86 -10.55
CA GLY A 45 2.25 8.05 -9.90
C GLY A 45 1.98 7.02 -8.81
N GLU A 46 1.06 7.34 -7.91
CA GLU A 46 0.78 6.55 -6.71
C GLU A 46 -0.70 6.17 -6.61
N LEU A 47 -0.97 4.92 -6.25
CA LEU A 47 -2.23 4.50 -5.66
C LEU A 47 -2.07 4.55 -4.14
N TYR A 48 -2.93 5.29 -3.43
CA TYR A 48 -2.98 5.37 -1.98
C TYR A 48 -4.40 5.08 -1.51
N PHE A 49 -4.67 3.94 -0.89
CA PHE A 49 -6.04 3.58 -0.54
C PHE A 49 -6.16 2.87 0.80
N ALA A 50 -7.31 3.01 1.42
CA ALA A 50 -7.68 2.26 2.62
C ALA A 50 -8.79 1.27 2.28
N ASP A 51 -8.62 0.00 2.64
CA ASP A 51 -9.68 -1.01 2.50
C ASP A 51 -9.50 -2.17 3.50
N VAL A 52 -10.48 -3.07 3.53
CA VAL A 52 -10.46 -4.28 4.38
C VAL A 52 -9.80 -5.44 3.64
N PHE A 53 -8.84 -6.08 4.31
CA PHE A 53 -8.14 -7.28 3.86
C PHE A 53 -8.47 -8.46 4.76
N GLY A 54 -8.56 -9.65 4.18
CA GLY A 54 -8.65 -10.91 4.89
C GLY A 54 -7.34 -11.70 4.82
N ASP A 55 -7.03 -12.44 5.89
CA ASP A 55 -5.87 -13.35 5.92
C ASP A 55 -6.03 -14.60 5.04
N ARG A 56 -7.24 -14.82 4.50
CA ARG A 56 -7.59 -15.92 3.61
C ARG A 56 -8.76 -15.55 2.70
N ARG A 57 -9.02 -16.41 1.71
CA ARG A 57 -10.15 -16.26 0.79
C ARG A 57 -11.47 -16.58 1.49
N LEU A 58 -12.46 -15.70 1.32
CA LEU A 58 -13.84 -15.97 1.71
C LEU A 58 -14.46 -17.03 0.77
N GLY A 59 -15.25 -17.95 1.33
CA GLY A 59 -16.09 -18.86 0.55
C GLY A 59 -17.25 -18.12 -0.12
N ASP A 60 -17.78 -18.66 -1.21
CA ASP A 60 -18.80 -17.97 -2.03
C ASP A 60 -20.07 -17.64 -1.25
N ALA A 61 -20.49 -18.52 -0.33
CA ALA A 61 -21.63 -18.27 0.55
C ALA A 61 -21.45 -17.00 1.41
N LEU A 62 -20.23 -16.75 1.91
CA LEU A 62 -19.91 -15.57 2.72
C LEU A 62 -19.82 -14.31 1.88
N LYS A 63 -19.27 -14.42 0.65
CA LYS A 63 -19.18 -13.30 -0.30
C LYS A 63 -20.56 -12.80 -0.74
N SER A 64 -21.55 -13.68 -0.81
CA SER A 64 -22.92 -13.34 -1.20
C SER A 64 -23.87 -13.05 -0.03
N ASP A 65 -23.43 -13.23 1.22
CA ASP A 65 -24.28 -12.98 2.40
C ASP A 65 -24.55 -11.45 2.50
N PRO A 66 -25.82 -11.00 2.42
CA PRO A 66 -26.14 -9.58 2.39
C PRO A 66 -25.67 -8.80 3.62
N VAL A 67 -25.60 -9.44 4.79
CA VAL A 67 -25.14 -8.80 6.03
C VAL A 67 -23.62 -8.62 5.97
N ILE A 68 -22.89 -9.66 5.58
CA ILE A 68 -21.42 -9.62 5.46
C ILE A 68 -21.00 -8.62 4.36
N VAL A 69 -21.75 -8.55 3.27
CA VAL A 69 -21.54 -7.53 2.22
C VAL A 69 -21.86 -6.13 2.74
N GLY A 70 -22.95 -5.96 3.49
CA GLY A 70 -23.32 -4.69 4.12
C GLY A 70 -22.26 -4.15 5.08
N GLU A 71 -21.54 -5.05 5.78
CA GLU A 71 -20.41 -4.72 6.65
C GLU A 71 -19.09 -4.51 5.88
N CYS A 72 -19.11 -4.48 4.54
CA CYS A 72 -17.92 -4.37 3.67
C CYS A 72 -16.91 -5.53 3.80
N LEU A 73 -17.27 -6.61 4.49
CA LEU A 73 -16.41 -7.78 4.71
C LEU A 73 -16.51 -8.79 3.56
N GLY A 74 -17.68 -8.87 2.89
CA GLY A 74 -17.94 -9.88 1.86
C GLY A 74 -17.08 -9.70 0.62
N GLY A 75 -16.64 -8.46 0.38
CA GLY A 75 -15.74 -8.07 -0.69
C GLY A 75 -14.27 -8.06 -0.33
N ALA A 76 -13.90 -8.38 0.92
CA ALA A 76 -12.54 -8.22 1.44
C ALA A 76 -11.49 -8.93 0.57
N LEU A 77 -10.41 -8.22 0.29
CA LEU A 77 -9.29 -8.72 -0.49
C LEU A 77 -8.48 -9.72 0.34
N TYR A 78 -8.27 -10.92 -0.18
CA TYR A 78 -7.19 -11.75 0.35
C TYR A 78 -5.85 -11.11 -0.02
N THR A 79 -5.01 -10.84 0.97
CA THR A 79 -3.74 -10.10 0.82
C THR A 79 -2.88 -10.62 -0.33
N GLU A 80 -2.71 -11.94 -0.46
CA GLU A 80 -1.87 -12.49 -1.54
C GLU A 80 -2.54 -12.46 -2.92
N ASP A 81 -3.87 -12.49 -2.98
CA ASP A 81 -4.56 -12.32 -4.27
C ASP A 81 -4.48 -10.86 -4.74
N TYR A 82 -4.56 -9.90 -3.81
CA TYR A 82 -4.26 -8.51 -4.11
C TYR A 82 -2.82 -8.34 -4.61
N ARG A 83 -1.83 -8.88 -3.88
CA ARG A 83 -0.41 -8.80 -4.27
C ARG A 83 -0.16 -9.34 -5.68
N ARG A 84 -0.76 -10.49 -6.03
CA ARG A 84 -0.63 -11.10 -7.36
C ARG A 84 -1.29 -10.24 -8.45
N GLN A 85 -2.51 -9.75 -8.23
CA GLN A 85 -3.20 -8.88 -9.18
C GLN A 85 -2.42 -7.60 -9.46
N MET A 86 -1.83 -6.99 -8.44
CA MET A 86 -1.00 -5.79 -8.62
C MET A 86 0.28 -6.11 -9.40
N ALA A 87 0.93 -7.24 -9.12
CA ALA A 87 2.12 -7.68 -9.86
C ALA A 87 1.82 -7.97 -11.34
N GLU A 88 0.66 -8.52 -11.68
CA GLU A 88 0.22 -8.73 -13.08
C GLU A 88 0.12 -7.41 -13.87
N LEU A 89 -0.15 -6.30 -13.19
CA LEU A 89 -0.17 -4.95 -13.78
C LEU A 89 1.22 -4.30 -13.82
N GLY A 90 2.25 -4.94 -13.25
CA GLY A 90 3.59 -4.37 -13.09
C GLY A 90 3.74 -3.47 -11.86
N LEU A 91 2.80 -3.51 -10.92
CA LEU A 91 2.92 -2.91 -9.59
C LEU A 91 3.44 -3.98 -8.61
N ASN A 92 4.72 -4.29 -8.72
CA ASN A 92 5.33 -5.42 -8.02
C ASN A 92 5.39 -5.25 -6.49
N MET A 93 5.34 -4.01 -6.00
CA MET A 93 5.45 -3.70 -4.58
C MET A 93 4.32 -2.79 -4.10
N SER A 94 3.77 -3.15 -2.94
CA SER A 94 2.86 -2.34 -2.15
C SER A 94 3.43 -2.20 -0.74
N TYR A 95 3.21 -1.05 -0.11
CA TYR A 95 3.67 -0.75 1.23
C TYR A 95 2.48 -0.41 2.13
N THR A 96 2.39 -1.07 3.29
CA THR A 96 1.32 -0.83 4.26
C THR A 96 1.72 0.30 5.20
N ILE A 97 0.91 1.35 5.26
CA ILE A 97 1.15 2.55 6.08
C ILE A 97 0.49 2.40 7.44
N VAL A 98 -0.75 1.92 7.43
CA VAL A 98 -1.54 1.66 8.63
C VAL A 98 -2.12 0.26 8.51
N ASN A 99 -2.05 -0.51 9.58
CA ASN A 99 -2.61 -1.85 9.67
C ASN A 99 -3.32 -2.02 11.01
N ASN A 100 -4.65 -2.03 10.99
CA ASN A 100 -5.47 -2.18 12.19
C ASN A 100 -6.25 -3.49 12.11
N VAL A 101 -6.18 -4.30 13.17
CA VAL A 101 -7.05 -5.48 13.31
C VAL A 101 -8.50 -5.02 13.38
N LEU A 102 -9.36 -5.65 12.59
CA LEU A 102 -10.80 -5.38 12.58
C LEU A 102 -11.50 -6.52 13.32
N GLU A 103 -12.05 -6.20 14.48
CA GLU A 103 -12.83 -7.14 15.27
C GLU A 103 -14.29 -7.14 14.82
N VAL A 104 -14.83 -8.34 14.55
CA VAL A 104 -16.25 -8.52 14.23
C VAL A 104 -17.03 -8.58 15.54
N GLU A 105 -17.81 -7.52 15.81
CA GLU A 105 -18.57 -7.39 17.07
C GLU A 105 -19.90 -8.14 17.05
N ASP A 106 -20.59 -8.23 15.91
CA ASP A 106 -21.87 -8.95 15.79
C ASP A 106 -21.66 -10.45 16.09
N PRO A 107 -22.32 -11.03 17.10
CA PRO A 107 -22.12 -12.43 17.49
C PRO A 107 -22.43 -13.44 16.39
N ASN A 108 -23.46 -13.17 15.56
CA ASN A 108 -23.85 -14.07 14.48
C ASN A 108 -22.81 -14.04 13.35
N LEU A 109 -22.25 -12.86 13.07
CA LEU A 109 -21.16 -12.73 12.08
C LEU A 109 -19.86 -13.32 12.63
N LYS A 110 -19.58 -13.12 13.91
CA LYS A 110 -18.38 -13.63 14.57
C LYS A 110 -18.30 -15.15 14.49
N GLU A 111 -19.41 -15.86 14.64
CA GLU A 111 -19.45 -17.31 14.46
C GLU A 111 -19.16 -17.71 13.00
N LYS A 112 -19.83 -17.07 12.03
CA LYS A 112 -19.64 -17.35 10.58
C LYS A 112 -18.22 -17.05 10.11
N LEU A 113 -17.59 -16.02 10.67
CA LEU A 113 -16.29 -15.48 10.28
C LEU A 113 -15.16 -15.86 11.25
N ALA A 114 -15.41 -16.74 12.24
CA ALA A 114 -14.48 -17.05 13.32
C ALA A 114 -13.10 -17.53 12.85
N HIS A 115 -13.04 -18.05 11.63
CA HIS A 115 -11.84 -18.58 11.02
C HIS A 115 -11.14 -17.59 10.09
N ILE A 116 -11.57 -16.33 10.00
CA ILE A 116 -10.99 -15.31 9.11
C ILE A 116 -10.58 -14.10 9.96
N ASN A 117 -9.33 -13.68 9.83
CA ASN A 117 -8.88 -12.44 10.44
C ASN A 117 -8.97 -11.31 9.42
N PHE A 118 -9.59 -10.20 9.83
CA PHE A 118 -9.70 -9.00 9.02
C PHE A 118 -8.78 -7.91 9.53
N THR A 119 -8.25 -7.14 8.60
CA THR A 119 -7.45 -5.94 8.88
C THR A 119 -7.91 -4.81 8.00
N SER A 120 -8.11 -3.64 8.59
CA SER A 120 -8.23 -2.39 7.84
C SER A 120 -6.83 -1.88 7.55
N GLN A 121 -6.45 -1.83 6.27
CA GLN A 121 -5.12 -1.43 5.84
C GLN A 121 -5.18 -0.20 4.96
N THR A 122 -4.31 0.77 5.25
CA THR A 122 -3.97 1.84 4.30
C THR A 122 -2.70 1.43 3.59
N VAL A 123 -2.79 1.29 2.26
CA VAL A 123 -1.72 0.78 1.41
C VAL A 123 -1.36 1.83 0.36
N ARG A 124 -0.07 1.87 0.01
CA ARG A 124 0.43 2.62 -1.14
C ARG A 124 1.16 1.74 -2.14
N ALA A 125 1.00 2.02 -3.42
CA ALA A 125 1.73 1.37 -4.51
C ALA A 125 2.11 2.41 -5.57
N PHE A 126 3.29 2.28 -6.18
CA PHE A 126 3.80 3.26 -7.13
C PHE A 126 3.97 2.64 -8.52
N LYS A 127 3.53 3.36 -9.56
CA LYS A 127 3.74 2.98 -10.96
C LYS A 127 5.17 3.30 -11.39
N ILE A 128 6.10 2.49 -10.91
CA ILE A 128 7.55 2.59 -11.15
C ILE A 128 8.07 1.17 -11.36
N PRO A 129 9.05 0.95 -12.26
CA PRO A 129 9.77 -0.32 -12.33
C PRO A 129 10.41 -0.64 -10.97
N ALA A 130 9.83 -1.60 -10.26
CA ALA A 130 10.29 -2.10 -8.98
C ALA A 130 10.58 -3.60 -9.11
N GLU A 131 11.62 -4.06 -8.42
CA GLU A 131 11.87 -5.49 -8.24
C GLU A 131 10.79 -6.07 -7.32
N ASP A 132 10.55 -7.38 -7.40
CA ASP A 132 9.54 -8.08 -6.59
C ASP A 132 9.95 -8.24 -5.11
N ARG A 133 11.18 -7.83 -4.78
CA ARG A 133 11.75 -7.81 -3.44
C ARG A 133 12.57 -6.55 -3.21
N ASP A 134 12.70 -6.17 -1.95
CA ASP A 134 13.59 -5.09 -1.57
C ASP A 134 15.06 -5.54 -1.62
N GLU A 135 15.76 -5.10 -2.65
CA GLU A 135 17.18 -5.36 -2.87
C GLU A 135 18.07 -4.24 -2.32
N ASN A 136 19.27 -4.59 -1.86
CA ASN A 136 20.22 -3.67 -1.22
C ASN A 136 21.30 -3.23 -2.20
N TYR A 137 21.26 -1.96 -2.61
CA TYR A 137 22.33 -1.33 -3.39
C TYR A 137 23.14 -0.32 -2.56
N GLY A 138 22.95 -0.29 -1.23
CA GLY A 138 23.65 0.64 -0.34
C GLY A 138 23.10 2.07 -0.36
N HIS A 139 21.91 2.28 -0.93
CA HIS A 139 21.28 3.60 -0.99
C HIS A 139 20.97 4.18 0.39
N VAL A 140 21.09 5.50 0.48
CA VAL A 140 20.72 6.31 1.64
C VAL A 140 19.84 7.45 1.17
N ALA A 141 18.77 7.76 1.90
CA ALA A 141 17.95 8.94 1.66
C ALA A 141 17.95 9.88 2.86
N ILE A 142 17.91 11.17 2.57
CA ILE A 142 17.79 12.26 3.54
C ILE A 142 16.55 13.07 3.16
N TYR A 143 15.57 13.10 4.07
CA TYR A 143 14.39 13.92 3.95
C TYR A 143 14.68 15.35 4.41
N ASP A 144 14.28 16.37 3.64
CA ASP A 144 14.64 17.77 3.90
C ASP A 144 13.63 18.52 4.80
N GLY A 145 12.49 17.91 5.13
CA GLY A 145 11.46 18.55 5.96
C GLY A 145 10.54 19.52 5.21
N SER A 146 10.59 19.54 3.87
CA SER A 146 9.86 20.50 3.03
C SER A 146 8.35 20.23 2.94
N ILE A 147 7.87 19.04 3.30
CA ILE A 147 6.43 18.73 3.31
C ILE A 147 5.80 19.34 4.56
N ALA A 148 4.83 20.25 4.36
CA ALA A 148 4.33 21.16 5.39
C ALA A 148 3.76 20.44 6.62
N GLU A 149 3.06 19.33 6.42
CA GLU A 149 2.44 18.51 7.47
C GLU A 149 3.44 17.56 8.13
N HIS A 150 4.62 17.38 7.54
CA HIS A 150 5.62 16.39 7.92
C HIS A 150 6.99 17.02 8.20
N LYS A 151 7.04 18.17 8.89
CA LYS A 151 8.30 18.90 9.11
C LYS A 151 9.33 18.17 9.95
N ALA A 152 8.90 17.37 10.92
CA ALA A 152 9.79 16.64 11.82
C ALA A 152 10.34 15.34 11.20
N GLY A 153 9.58 14.77 10.28
CA GLY A 153 9.94 13.57 9.54
C GLY A 153 8.76 13.02 8.75
N PHE A 154 9.05 12.11 7.85
CA PHE A 154 8.11 11.53 6.91
C PHE A 154 7.92 10.03 7.16
N GLU A 155 6.67 9.64 7.42
CA GLU A 155 6.26 8.23 7.54
C GLU A 155 5.99 7.71 6.13
N PHE A 156 6.89 6.86 5.61
CA PHE A 156 6.72 6.29 4.27
C PHE A 156 5.76 5.11 4.30
N ASP A 157 5.97 4.20 5.25
CA ASP A 157 5.11 3.06 5.53
C ASP A 157 5.21 2.70 7.03
N GLU A 158 4.61 1.58 7.45
CA GLU A 158 4.61 1.17 8.84
C GLU A 158 5.99 0.80 9.40
N ASN A 159 7.00 0.59 8.55
CA ASN A 159 8.34 0.14 8.87
C ASN A 159 9.43 1.20 8.58
N VAL A 160 9.15 2.18 7.72
CA VAL A 160 10.11 3.21 7.28
C VAL A 160 9.68 4.60 7.71
N TYR A 161 10.51 5.21 8.56
CA TYR A 161 10.41 6.60 8.96
C TYR A 161 11.67 7.37 8.57
N PHE A 162 11.49 8.56 8.02
CA PHE A 162 12.58 9.46 7.65
C PHE A 162 12.59 10.69 8.56
N PRO A 163 13.47 10.76 9.58
CA PRO A 163 13.64 11.98 10.36
C PRO A 163 14.24 13.08 9.48
N THR A 164 13.76 14.32 9.65
CA THR A 164 14.26 15.46 8.88
C THR A 164 15.75 15.67 9.11
N GLY A 165 16.50 15.79 8.01
CA GLY A 165 17.94 16.02 7.99
C GLY A 165 18.80 14.81 8.37
N GLN A 166 18.20 13.64 8.62
CA GLN A 166 18.94 12.43 9.01
C GLN A 166 19.02 11.42 7.86
N PRO A 167 20.19 10.79 7.63
CA PRO A 167 20.35 9.75 6.64
C PRO A 167 19.68 8.44 7.08
N VAL A 168 18.88 7.86 6.20
CA VAL A 168 18.21 6.56 6.39
C VAL A 168 18.60 5.62 5.26
N LYS A 169 19.07 4.41 5.60
CA LYS A 169 19.35 3.36 4.61
C LYS A 169 18.04 2.87 4.01
N ILE A 170 18.01 2.64 2.70
CA ILE A 170 16.81 2.24 1.97
C ILE A 170 17.09 1.15 0.93
N SER A 171 16.05 0.44 0.52
CA SER A 171 16.12 -0.51 -0.59
C SER A 171 16.21 0.19 -1.94
N GLY A 172 16.59 -0.54 -2.98
CA GLY A 172 16.59 -0.06 -4.36
C GLY A 172 15.20 0.35 -4.86
N ASN A 173 14.14 -0.33 -4.39
CA ASN A 173 12.76 0.02 -4.71
C ASN A 173 12.38 1.38 -4.10
N ILE A 174 12.63 1.58 -2.81
CA ILE A 174 12.36 2.87 -2.16
C ILE A 174 13.22 3.98 -2.79
N ALA A 175 14.48 3.71 -3.13
CA ALA A 175 15.33 4.68 -3.82
C ALA A 175 14.73 5.08 -5.17
N SER A 176 14.25 4.11 -5.96
CA SER A 176 13.56 4.37 -7.23
C SER A 176 12.28 5.20 -7.03
N ILE A 177 11.50 4.91 -5.98
CA ILE A 177 10.29 5.68 -5.64
C ILE A 177 10.64 7.11 -5.32
N LEU A 178 11.60 7.35 -4.43
CA LEU A 178 12.00 8.70 -4.03
C LEU A 178 12.61 9.48 -5.20
N LEU A 179 13.33 8.82 -6.12
CA LEU A 179 13.95 9.48 -7.28
C LEU A 179 12.98 9.79 -8.43
N LYS A 180 11.88 9.04 -8.57
CA LYS A 180 11.01 9.07 -9.77
C LYS A 180 9.57 9.49 -9.49
N SER A 181 9.15 9.61 -8.24
CA SER A 181 7.81 10.10 -7.86
C SER A 181 7.83 11.58 -7.48
N ARG A 182 6.66 12.10 -7.07
CA ARG A 182 6.52 13.46 -6.52
C ARG A 182 7.38 13.72 -5.27
N TYR A 183 7.91 12.68 -4.62
CA TYR A 183 8.79 12.82 -3.45
C TYR A 183 10.20 13.31 -3.79
N LYS A 184 10.59 13.30 -5.06
CA LYS A 184 11.94 13.70 -5.52
C LYS A 184 12.39 15.06 -5.00
N SER A 185 11.48 16.03 -4.90
CA SER A 185 11.82 17.38 -4.46
C SER A 185 12.11 17.49 -2.96
N ALA A 186 11.66 16.52 -2.16
CA ALA A 186 11.79 16.54 -0.70
C ALA A 186 12.89 15.61 -0.17
N PHE A 187 13.53 14.83 -1.05
CA PHE A 187 14.51 13.82 -0.68
C PHE A 187 15.79 13.97 -1.48
N LYS A 188 16.93 13.95 -0.78
CA LYS A 188 18.23 13.67 -1.37
C LYS A 188 18.50 12.18 -1.25
N VAL A 189 18.71 11.50 -2.38
CA VAL A 189 19.08 10.08 -2.43
C VAL A 189 20.54 9.96 -2.86
N GLU A 190 21.32 9.21 -2.11
CA GLU A 190 22.74 8.92 -2.33
C GLU A 190 22.92 7.43 -2.62
N GLY A 191 23.84 7.10 -3.52
CA GLY A 191 24.09 5.74 -4.02
C GLY A 191 23.79 5.59 -5.52
N ASP A 192 24.09 4.40 -6.04
CA ASP A 192 23.81 3.99 -7.40
C ASP A 192 23.33 2.52 -7.42
N PHE A 193 22.98 2.03 -8.61
CA PHE A 193 22.53 0.65 -8.82
C PHE A 193 23.66 -0.25 -9.37
N GLU A 194 24.93 0.15 -9.26
CA GLU A 194 26.05 -0.63 -9.84
C GLU A 194 26.42 -1.84 -8.99
N ASN A 195 26.31 -1.73 -7.66
CA ASN A 195 26.75 -2.78 -6.73
C ASN A 195 25.57 -3.36 -5.92
N HIS A 196 25.14 -4.57 -6.28
CA HIS A 196 24.12 -5.32 -5.56
C HIS A 196 24.73 -6.06 -4.35
N ASN A 197 24.18 -5.79 -3.16
CA ASN A 197 24.65 -6.32 -1.87
C ASN A 197 23.68 -7.38 -1.29
N GLY A 198 22.86 -8.01 -2.14
CA GLY A 198 21.83 -8.96 -1.72
C GLY A 198 20.56 -8.29 -1.19
N LEU A 199 19.74 -9.06 -0.46
CA LEU A 199 18.45 -8.56 0.06
C LEU A 199 18.64 -7.42 1.06
N PHE A 200 17.81 -6.38 0.92
CA PHE A 200 17.73 -5.31 1.89
C PHE A 200 17.09 -5.83 3.18
N LYS A 201 17.85 -5.74 4.26
CA LYS A 201 17.36 -6.02 5.61
C LYS A 201 17.12 -4.68 6.27
N GLN A 202 15.86 -4.33 6.48
CA GLN A 202 15.54 -3.21 7.35
C GLN A 202 16.21 -3.44 8.71
N PRO A 203 16.91 -2.44 9.27
CA PRO A 203 17.43 -2.56 10.61
C PRO A 203 16.26 -2.80 11.55
N CYS A 204 16.29 -3.91 12.29
CA CYS A 204 15.27 -4.20 13.29
C CYS A 204 15.17 -3.03 14.28
N CYS A 205 13.97 -2.48 14.41
CA CYS A 205 13.55 -1.56 15.47
C CYS A 205 14.21 -0.17 15.47
N ALA A 206 13.58 0.79 14.80
CA ALA A 206 13.35 2.08 15.45
C ALA A 206 11.95 1.99 16.11
N PRO A 207 11.83 2.09 17.44
CA PRO A 207 10.53 2.01 18.09
C PRO A 207 9.64 3.15 17.57
N LYS A 208 8.44 2.81 17.09
CA LYS A 208 7.37 3.80 16.92
C LYS A 208 7.18 4.46 18.28
N ALA A 209 7.37 5.78 18.34
CA ALA A 209 6.95 6.57 19.49
C ALA A 209 5.41 6.61 19.50
N LYS A 210 4.77 5.51 19.94
CA LYS A 210 3.40 5.37 20.49
C LYS A 210 2.95 3.91 20.45
N SER A 211 3.07 3.22 21.58
CA SER A 211 1.93 2.55 22.24
C SER A 211 2.40 2.05 23.61
N SER A 212 1.88 2.68 24.66
CA SER A 212 2.03 2.24 26.03
C SER A 212 1.19 0.99 26.29
N THR A 213 1.77 -0.19 26.12
CA THR A 213 1.35 -1.43 26.80
C THR A 213 2.45 -2.48 26.62
N CYS A 214 3.33 -2.61 27.61
CA CYS A 214 4.06 -3.86 27.84
C CYS A 214 3.20 -4.73 28.75
N CYS A 215 2.99 -5.98 28.34
CA CYS A 215 2.71 -7.09 29.25
C CYS A 215 4.02 -7.59 29.86
#